data_AF-X1MV02-F1
#
_entry.id   AF-X1MV02-F1
#
_cell.length_a   1.000
_cell.length_b   1.000
_cell.length_c   1.000
_cell.angle_alpha   90.00
_cell.angle_beta   90.00
_cell.angle_gamma   90.00
#
_symmetry.space_group_name_H-M   'P 1'
#
loop_
_entity.id
_entity.type
_entity.pdbx_description
1 polymer ?
#
loop_
_entity_poly.entity_id
_entity_poly.type
_entity_poly.pdbx_seq_one_letter_code
_entity_poly.pdbx_strand_id
1 'polypeptide(L)'
;LVDTPPLSSFDVLQMATVNAARVCNFAGVIGALKPGMKADLLLVDLGRIMENPWVSPHWNVVDLLIHRGKGTDVNTVMVNGNIVIENHKFCNIDVDLVYDEVRKQIKKGINPEQKAFAENLQKIKPYYQSWYKRWSKSELIPFYKMNSRI
;
A
#
# COMPACT_ATOMS: atom_id res chain seq x y z
N LEU A 1 -8.71 -22.68 -6.26
CA LEU A 1 -7.60 -21.89 -5.66
C LEU A 1 -6.31 -22.69 -5.49
N VAL A 2 -6.34 -24.04 -5.57
CA VAL A 2 -5.13 -24.88 -5.40
C VAL A 2 -4.18 -24.80 -6.62
N ASP A 3 -4.71 -24.43 -7.80
CA ASP A 3 -3.95 -24.37 -9.06
C ASP A 3 -3.58 -22.95 -9.51
N THR A 4 -3.73 -21.95 -8.64
CA THR A 4 -3.34 -20.57 -8.98
C THR A 4 -1.95 -20.29 -8.42
N PRO A 5 -0.91 -20.18 -9.27
CA PRO A 5 0.44 -19.89 -8.79
C PRO A 5 0.48 -18.53 -8.08
N PRO A 6 1.39 -18.34 -7.11
CA PRO A 6 1.58 -17.05 -6.48
C PRO A 6 1.94 -15.97 -7.49
N LEU A 7 1.55 -14.75 -7.16
CA LEU A 7 2.16 -13.57 -7.77
C LEU A 7 3.61 -13.46 -7.30
N SER A 8 4.52 -13.27 -8.23
CA SER A 8 5.89 -12.84 -7.93
C SER A 8 5.91 -11.37 -7.50
N SER A 9 7.00 -10.92 -6.86
CA SER A 9 7.17 -9.50 -6.53
C SER A 9 7.15 -8.61 -7.78
N PHE A 10 7.60 -9.12 -8.92
CA PHE A 10 7.52 -8.40 -10.20
C PHE A 10 6.08 -8.29 -10.71
N ASP A 11 5.26 -9.33 -10.54
CA ASP A 11 3.82 -9.26 -10.87
C ASP A 11 3.14 -8.20 -10.00
N VAL A 12 3.44 -8.17 -8.71
CA VAL A 12 2.91 -7.16 -7.77
C VAL A 12 3.38 -5.75 -8.15
N LEU A 13 4.66 -5.57 -8.49
CA LEU A 13 5.19 -4.28 -8.94
C LEU A 13 4.51 -3.83 -10.24
N GLN A 14 4.30 -4.74 -11.19
CA GLN A 14 3.61 -4.44 -12.45
C GLN A 14 2.14 -4.10 -12.21
N MET A 15 1.48 -4.80 -11.28
CA MET A 15 0.12 -4.48 -10.83
C MET A 15 0.02 -3.06 -10.28
N ALA A 16 0.98 -2.64 -9.46
CA ALA A 16 1.01 -1.30 -8.86
C ALA A 16 1.41 -0.18 -9.83
N THR A 17 1.94 -0.50 -11.01
CA THR A 17 2.50 0.49 -11.96
C THR A 17 1.84 0.39 -13.34
N VAL A 18 2.42 -0.36 -14.27
CA VAL A 18 1.98 -0.46 -15.67
C VAL A 18 0.52 -0.93 -15.79
N ASN A 19 0.10 -1.89 -14.98
CA ASN A 19 -1.27 -2.43 -15.05
C ASN A 19 -2.28 -1.44 -14.45
N ALA A 20 -1.93 -0.75 -13.36
CA ALA A 20 -2.75 0.33 -12.80
C ALA A 20 -2.97 1.47 -13.80
N ALA A 21 -1.94 1.84 -14.58
CA ALA A 21 -2.06 2.85 -15.62
C ALA A 21 -3.13 2.49 -16.66
N ARG A 22 -3.32 1.20 -16.98
CA ARG A 22 -4.33 0.77 -17.96
C ARG A 22 -5.76 1.01 -17.48
N VAL A 23 -6.06 0.70 -16.22
CA VAL A 23 -7.41 0.86 -15.66
C VAL A 23 -7.75 2.32 -15.36
N CYS A 24 -6.74 3.16 -15.16
CA CYS A 24 -6.89 4.60 -14.93
C CYS A 24 -6.84 5.44 -16.21
N ASN A 25 -6.93 4.83 -17.40
CA ASN A 25 -6.87 5.51 -18.70
C ASN A 25 -5.55 6.29 -18.97
N PHE A 26 -4.44 5.79 -18.44
CA PHE A 26 -3.08 6.30 -18.68
C PHE A 26 -2.16 5.26 -19.33
N ALA A 27 -2.74 4.25 -20.00
CA ALA A 27 -1.99 3.21 -20.69
C ALA A 27 -0.95 3.80 -21.66
N GLY A 28 0.30 3.39 -21.54
CA GLY A 28 1.40 3.89 -22.39
C GLY A 28 1.83 5.34 -22.10
N VAL A 29 1.23 6.01 -21.13
CA VAL A 29 1.57 7.38 -20.71
C VAL A 29 2.36 7.40 -19.41
N ILE A 30 1.97 6.57 -18.44
CA ILE A 30 2.61 6.47 -17.11
C ILE A 30 2.82 5.01 -16.68
N GLY A 31 3.50 4.80 -15.56
CA GLY A 31 3.68 3.48 -14.94
C GLY A 31 4.92 2.71 -15.41
N ALA A 32 5.73 3.29 -16.31
CA ALA A 32 7.04 2.76 -16.67
C ALA A 32 8.02 3.90 -16.97
N LEU A 33 9.31 3.67 -16.71
CA LEU A 33 10.38 4.58 -17.09
C LEU A 33 10.81 4.28 -18.53
N LYS A 34 10.18 4.97 -19.49
CA LYS A 34 10.52 4.86 -20.92
C LYS A 34 10.52 6.24 -21.58
N PRO A 35 11.39 6.49 -22.57
CA PRO A 35 11.33 7.73 -23.36
C PRO A 35 9.93 7.97 -23.95
N GLY A 36 9.46 9.21 -23.88
CA GLY A 36 8.13 9.61 -24.34
C GLY A 36 7.00 9.43 -23.32
N MET A 37 7.22 8.73 -22.20
CA MET A 37 6.28 8.66 -21.08
C MET A 37 6.47 9.82 -20.11
N LYS A 38 5.45 10.13 -19.32
CA LYS A 38 5.57 11.14 -18.25
C LYS A 38 6.53 10.67 -17.17
N ALA A 39 7.27 11.61 -16.60
CA ALA A 39 8.17 11.36 -15.48
C ALA A 39 7.38 11.26 -14.16
N ASP A 40 6.70 10.14 -13.99
CA ASP A 40 6.01 9.74 -12.77
C ASP A 40 6.86 8.68 -12.06
N LEU A 41 7.59 9.08 -11.01
CA LEU A 41 8.57 8.20 -10.35
C LEU A 41 8.71 8.46 -8.85
N LEU A 42 9.22 7.43 -8.18
CA LEU A 42 9.57 7.43 -6.77
C LEU A 42 11.07 7.18 -6.64
N LEU A 43 11.75 8.00 -5.83
CA LEU A 43 13.06 7.66 -5.31
C LEU A 43 12.87 7.03 -3.93
N VAL A 44 13.31 5.78 -3.78
CA VAL A 44 13.17 5.01 -2.55
C VAL A 44 14.55 4.84 -1.92
N ASP A 45 14.67 5.19 -0.64
CA ASP A 45 15.84 4.90 0.18
C ASP A 45 15.82 3.43 0.59
N LEU A 46 16.85 2.70 0.18
CA LEU A 46 16.98 1.28 0.45
C LEU A 46 17.70 0.99 1.78
N GLY A 47 18.23 1.98 2.49
CA GLY A 47 19.05 1.80 3.69
C GLY A 47 18.36 0.91 4.75
N ARG A 48 17.15 1.30 5.19
CA ARG A 48 16.35 0.49 6.13
C ARG A 48 15.92 -0.85 5.53
N ILE A 49 15.61 -0.87 4.24
CA ILE A 49 15.16 -2.09 3.55
C ILE A 49 16.29 -3.13 3.53
N MET A 50 17.53 -2.70 3.33
CA MET A 50 18.73 -3.54 3.23
C MET A 50 19.49 -3.69 4.55
N GLU A 51 18.99 -3.13 5.66
CA GLU A 51 19.66 -3.14 6.96
C GLU A 51 19.93 -4.57 7.47
N ASN A 52 21.19 -4.81 7.86
CA ASN A 52 21.68 -6.06 8.47
C ASN A 52 21.12 -6.27 9.89
N PRO A 53 21.10 -7.50 10.43
CA PRO A 53 21.61 -8.77 9.90
C PRO A 53 20.62 -9.56 9.03
N TRP A 54 19.47 -8.98 8.67
CA TRP A 54 18.31 -9.75 8.19
C TRP A 54 18.17 -9.84 6.65
N VAL A 55 19.18 -9.42 5.88
CA VAL A 55 19.15 -9.42 4.41
C VAL A 55 20.52 -9.79 3.85
N SER A 56 20.58 -10.78 2.95
CA SER A 56 21.80 -11.02 2.18
C SER A 56 21.94 -9.97 1.07
N PRO A 57 23.14 -9.43 0.81
CA PRO A 57 23.39 -8.45 -0.25
C PRO A 57 22.99 -8.92 -1.67
N HIS A 58 22.80 -10.23 -1.86
CA HIS A 58 22.48 -10.84 -3.15
C HIS A 58 20.98 -10.93 -3.44
N TRP A 59 20.11 -10.51 -2.51
CA TRP A 59 18.67 -10.53 -2.74
C TRP A 59 18.24 -9.49 -3.78
N ASN A 60 17.22 -9.84 -4.56
CA ASN A 60 16.65 -8.93 -5.53
C ASN A 60 15.98 -7.73 -4.81
N VAL A 61 16.33 -6.52 -5.23
CA VAL A 61 15.79 -5.28 -4.64
C VAL A 61 14.26 -5.18 -4.76
N VAL A 62 13.66 -5.72 -5.81
CA VAL A 62 12.19 -5.73 -5.99
C VAL A 62 11.53 -6.64 -4.97
N ASP A 63 12.11 -7.81 -4.68
CA ASP A 63 11.60 -8.69 -3.62
C ASP A 63 11.67 -7.99 -2.26
N LEU A 64 12.80 -7.34 -1.97
CA LEU A 64 12.97 -6.60 -0.73
C LEU A 64 11.99 -5.41 -0.63
N LEU A 65 11.79 -4.67 -1.72
CA LEU A 65 10.86 -3.55 -1.76
C LEU A 65 9.42 -4.00 -1.51
N ILE A 66 8.96 -5.06 -2.20
CA ILE A 66 7.60 -5.57 -2.06
C ILE A 66 7.35 -6.15 -0.65
N HIS A 67 8.34 -6.84 -0.06
CA HIS A 67 8.16 -7.48 1.23
C HIS A 67 8.45 -6.57 2.44
N ARG A 68 9.34 -5.58 2.31
CA ARG A 68 9.83 -4.78 3.44
C ARG A 68 9.56 -3.29 3.30
N GLY A 69 9.30 -2.80 2.08
CA GLY A 69 9.11 -1.39 1.79
C GLY A 69 7.94 -0.76 2.57
N LYS A 70 8.13 0.48 2.99
CA LYS A 70 7.13 1.32 3.65
C LYS A 70 7.09 2.68 2.98
N GLY A 71 5.97 3.38 3.13
CA GLY A 71 5.85 4.77 2.65
C GLY A 71 6.93 5.71 3.21
N THR A 72 7.45 5.43 4.41
CA THR A 72 8.56 6.18 5.01
C THR A 72 9.89 6.03 4.28
N ASP A 73 10.06 4.97 3.47
CA ASP A 73 11.28 4.77 2.69
C ASP A 73 11.27 5.60 1.40
N VAL A 74 10.13 6.20 1.02
CA VAL A 74 10.04 7.07 -0.15
C VAL A 74 10.67 8.42 0.20
N ASN A 75 11.77 8.75 -0.46
CA ASN A 75 12.51 9.99 -0.25
C ASN A 75 11.96 11.13 -1.12
N THR A 76 11.76 10.87 -2.41
CA THR A 76 11.34 11.88 -3.39
C THR A 76 10.26 11.32 -4.30
N VAL A 77 9.27 12.14 -4.64
CA VAL A 77 8.18 11.81 -5.57
C VAL A 77 8.10 12.87 -6.64
N MET A 78 8.08 12.41 -7.90
CA MET A 78 7.93 13.26 -9.07
C MET A 78 6.67 12.85 -9.83
N VAL A 79 5.87 13.85 -10.21
CA VAL A 79 4.65 13.68 -11.01
C VAL A 79 4.75 14.56 -12.24
N ASN A 80 4.73 13.95 -13.42
CA ASN A 80 4.87 14.62 -14.70
C ASN A 80 6.06 15.59 -14.75
N GLY A 81 7.21 15.17 -14.22
CA GLY A 81 8.43 15.99 -14.17
C GLY A 81 8.50 16.99 -13.03
N ASN A 82 7.43 17.17 -12.25
CA ASN A 82 7.42 18.10 -11.12
C ASN A 82 7.66 17.36 -9.81
N ILE A 83 8.63 17.80 -9.02
CA ILE A 83 8.87 17.23 -7.69
C ILE A 83 7.77 17.71 -6.75
N VAL A 84 7.04 16.77 -6.14
CA VAL A 84 5.95 17.05 -5.20
C VAL A 84 6.31 16.67 -3.76
N ILE A 85 7.27 15.76 -3.60
CA ILE A 85 7.92 15.44 -2.33
C ILE A 85 9.43 15.40 -2.60
N GLU A 86 10.22 16.08 -1.79
CA GLU A 86 11.68 16.07 -1.84
C GLU A 86 12.23 15.87 -0.43
N ASN A 87 13.19 14.95 -0.25
CA ASN A 87 13.80 14.68 1.05
C ASN A 87 12.76 14.45 2.17
N HIS A 88 11.73 13.65 1.88
CA HIS A 88 10.60 13.34 2.76
C HIS A 88 9.69 14.54 3.12
N LYS A 89 9.82 15.68 2.44
CA LYS A 89 9.00 16.87 2.68
C LYS A 89 8.14 17.20 1.46
N PHE A 90 6.88 17.55 1.71
CA PHE A 90 5.99 18.03 0.64
C PHE A 90 6.46 19.39 0.11
N CYS A 91 6.51 19.53 -1.21
CA CYS A 91 6.94 20.77 -1.86
C CYS A 91 5.80 21.78 -2.02
N ASN A 92 4.55 21.30 -2.03
CA ASN A 92 3.37 22.08 -2.41
C ASN A 92 2.19 21.95 -1.43
N ILE A 93 2.39 21.33 -0.28
CA ILE A 93 1.36 21.13 0.75
C ILE A 93 1.90 21.62 2.10
N ASP A 94 1.14 22.49 2.75
CA ASP A 94 1.33 22.81 4.16
C ASP A 94 0.64 21.73 5.01
N VAL A 95 1.45 20.87 5.62
CA VAL A 95 0.97 19.73 6.40
C VAL A 95 0.22 20.17 7.66
N ASP A 96 0.64 21.28 8.28
CA ASP A 96 0.00 21.78 9.50
C ASP A 96 -1.40 22.31 9.21
N LEU A 97 -1.57 23.03 8.09
CA LEU A 97 -2.89 23.45 7.62
C LEU A 97 -3.81 22.26 7.29
N VAL A 98 -3.29 21.21 6.66
CA VAL A 98 -4.06 19.98 6.42
C VAL A 98 -4.50 19.35 7.73
N TYR A 99 -3.62 19.28 8.73
CA TYR A 99 -3.98 18.75 10.04
C TYR A 99 -5.01 19.61 10.77
N ASP A 100 -4.95 20.93 10.65
CA ASP A 100 -5.97 21.82 11.20
C ASP A 100 -7.34 21.62 10.56
N GLU A 101 -7.40 21.46 9.24
CA GLU A 101 -8.65 21.18 8.54
C GLU A 101 -9.22 19.82 8.96
N VAL A 102 -8.38 18.78 9.07
CA VAL A 102 -8.80 17.46 9.59
C VAL A 102 -9.36 17.58 11.00
N ARG A 103 -8.68 18.30 11.91
CA ARG A 103 -9.17 18.55 13.28
C ARG A 103 -10.53 19.26 13.27
N LYS A 104 -10.71 20.25 12.40
CA LYS A 104 -11.97 21.00 12.24
C LYS A 104 -13.11 20.10 11.76
N GLN A 105 -12.84 19.20 10.81
CA GLN A 105 -13.84 18.25 10.32
C GLN A 105 -14.24 17.24 11.40
N ILE A 106 -13.26 16.70 12.15
CA ILE A 106 -13.52 15.78 13.27
C ILE A 106 -14.39 16.43 14.36
N LYS A 107 -14.16 17.72 14.65
CA LYS A 107 -14.97 18.48 15.64
C LYS A 107 -16.46 18.55 15.30
N LYS A 108 -16.86 18.39 14.03
CA LYS A 108 -18.26 18.33 13.63
C LYS A 108 -18.97 17.08 14.17
N GLY A 109 -18.20 16.08 14.61
CA GLY A 109 -18.70 14.81 15.09
C GLY A 109 -19.18 13.92 13.94
N ILE A 110 -19.63 12.72 14.30
CA ILE A 110 -20.31 11.82 13.39
C ILE A 110 -21.76 12.29 13.22
N ASN A 111 -22.26 12.28 11.99
CA ASN A 111 -23.65 12.62 11.75
C ASN A 111 -24.59 11.51 12.31
N PRO A 112 -25.90 11.79 12.52
CA PRO A 112 -26.83 10.81 13.06
C PRO A 112 -26.92 9.52 12.23
N GLU A 113 -26.77 9.61 10.91
CA GLU A 113 -26.80 8.47 9.99
C GLU A 113 -25.58 7.54 10.18
N GLN A 114 -24.38 8.12 10.28
CA GLN A 114 -23.13 7.42 10.57
C GLN A 114 -23.18 6.75 11.94
N LYS A 115 -23.77 7.44 12.94
CA LYS A 115 -23.98 6.87 14.28
C LYS A 115 -24.91 5.66 14.21
N ALA A 116 -26.06 5.79 13.55
CA ALA A 116 -27.01 4.69 13.36
C ALA A 116 -26.39 3.52 12.60
N PHE A 117 -25.60 3.78 11.56
CA PHE A 117 -24.87 2.76 10.80
C PHE A 117 -23.85 2.02 11.67
N ALA A 118 -23.04 2.74 12.46
CA ALA A 118 -22.07 2.14 13.36
C ALA A 118 -22.74 1.29 14.46
N GLU A 119 -23.84 1.77 15.05
CA GLU A 119 -24.64 1.02 16.02
C GLU A 119 -25.23 -0.25 15.39
N ASN A 120 -25.73 -0.16 14.16
CA ASN A 120 -26.25 -1.31 13.43
C ASN A 120 -25.16 -2.35 13.12
N LEU A 121 -23.97 -1.91 12.70
CA LEU A 121 -22.82 -2.80 12.52
C LEU A 121 -22.44 -3.50 13.81
N GLN A 122 -22.45 -2.81 14.95
CA GLN A 122 -22.19 -3.43 16.25
C GLN A 122 -23.25 -4.49 16.62
N LYS A 123 -24.53 -4.24 16.32
CA LYS A 123 -25.62 -5.22 16.51
C LYS A 123 -25.44 -6.45 15.62
N ILE A 124 -24.96 -6.27 14.38
CA ILE A 124 -24.74 -7.37 13.41
C ILE A 124 -23.46 -8.17 13.72
N LYS A 125 -22.43 -7.51 14.28
CA LYS A 125 -21.11 -8.10 14.59
C LYS A 125 -21.16 -9.49 15.23
N PRO A 126 -21.93 -9.78 16.29
CA PRO A 126 -21.96 -11.11 16.89
C PRO A 126 -22.46 -12.19 15.93
N TYR A 127 -23.44 -11.87 15.08
CA TYR A 127 -23.99 -12.82 14.10
C TYR A 127 -22.98 -13.11 12.99
N TYR A 128 -22.38 -12.06 12.41
CA TYR A 128 -21.30 -12.18 11.43
C TYR A 128 -20.17 -13.04 11.97
N GLN A 129 -19.66 -12.74 13.16
CA GLN A 129 -18.58 -13.50 13.77
C GLN A 129 -18.99 -14.96 14.07
N SER A 130 -20.22 -15.19 14.53
CA SER A 130 -20.72 -16.56 14.76
C SER A 130 -20.77 -17.37 13.47
N TRP A 131 -21.14 -16.74 12.35
CA TRP A 131 -21.20 -17.38 11.04
C TRP A 131 -19.82 -17.79 10.55
N TYR A 132 -18.82 -16.90 10.60
CA TYR A 132 -17.43 -17.26 10.25
C TYR A 132 -16.83 -18.30 11.19
N LYS A 133 -17.20 -18.31 12.48
CA LYS A 133 -16.73 -19.33 13.44
C LYS A 133 -17.25 -20.73 13.12
N ARG A 134 -18.40 -20.86 12.46
CA ARG A 134 -18.98 -22.15 12.03
C ARG A 134 -18.35 -22.71 10.76
N TRP A 135 -17.61 -21.91 10.02
CA TRP A 135 -16.94 -22.39 8.81
C TRP A 135 -15.88 -23.43 9.19
N SER A 136 -15.88 -24.56 8.50
CA SER A 136 -14.86 -25.60 8.66
C SER A 136 -13.49 -24.99 8.35
N LYS A 137 -12.64 -24.90 9.35
CA LYS A 137 -11.25 -24.47 9.16
C LYS A 137 -10.45 -25.70 8.73
N SER A 138 -10.03 -25.75 7.48
CA SER A 138 -8.96 -26.66 7.07
C SER A 138 -7.67 -26.28 7.80
N GLU A 139 -6.73 -27.20 7.89
CA GLU A 139 -5.38 -26.90 8.40
C GLU A 139 -4.81 -25.72 7.61
N LEU A 140 -4.44 -24.64 8.32
CA LEU A 140 -3.92 -23.43 7.70
C LEU A 140 -2.46 -23.68 7.34
N ILE A 141 -2.20 -24.11 6.12
CA ILE A 141 -0.84 -24.19 5.57
C ILE A 141 -0.47 -22.78 5.10
N PRO A 142 0.48 -22.08 5.77
CA PRO A 142 0.82 -20.71 5.42
C PRO A 142 1.43 -20.69 4.02
N PHE A 143 0.87 -19.83 3.18
CA PHE A 143 1.35 -19.68 1.80
C PHE A 143 2.78 -19.10 1.76
N TYR A 144 3.08 -18.15 2.65
CA TYR A 144 4.42 -17.58 2.82
C TYR A 144 5.13 -18.26 4.00
N LYS A 145 6.21 -19.01 3.71
CA LYS A 145 7.05 -19.66 4.73
C LYS A 145 7.95 -18.71 5.51
N MET A 146 8.20 -17.51 4.97
CA MET A 146 9.19 -16.57 5.54
C MET A 146 8.89 -16.16 6.98
N ASN A 147 7.63 -16.22 7.42
CA ASN A 147 7.19 -15.93 8.80
C ASN A 147 6.21 -16.98 9.35
N SER A 148 6.23 -18.22 8.82
CA SER A 148 5.20 -19.23 9.14
C SER A 148 5.38 -19.94 10.49
N ARG A 149 6.43 -19.63 11.24
CA ARG A 149 6.69 -20.18 12.58
C ARG A 149 6.98 -19.03 13.54
N ILE A 150 6.02 -18.77 14.42
CA ILE A 150 6.19 -18.15 15.73
C ILE A 150 5.60 -19.15 16.72
#